data_AF-A0A7X8QZ83-F1
#
_entry.id   AF-A0A7X8QZ83-F1
#
_cell.length_a   1.000
_cell.length_b   1.000
_cell.length_c   1.000
_cell.angle_alpha   90.00
_cell.angle_beta   90.00
_cell.angle_gamma   90.00
#
_symmetry.space_group_name_H-M   'P 1'
#
loop_
_entity.id
_entity.type
_entity.pdbx_description
1 polymer ?
#
loop_
_entity_poly.entity_id
_entity_poly.type
_entity_poly.pdbx_seq_one_letter_code
_entity_poly.pdbx_strand_id
1 'polypeptide(L)' 'LTVKLPMNRSQLADYLNVSRPSMSREMARMKDEGIIDYYLSAVKILDFDKLKKCCE' A
#
# COMPACT_ATOMS: atom_id res chain seq x y z
N LEU A 1 12.51 3.10 3.72
CA LEU A 1 12.84 2.24 2.55
C LEU A 1 11.83 2.53 1.44
N THR A 2 12.21 2.66 0.17
CA THR A 2 11.25 2.92 -0.92
C THR A 2 11.28 1.81 -1.96
N VAL A 3 10.13 1.22 -2.26
CA VAL A 3 9.94 0.15 -3.23
C VAL A 3 9.12 0.69 -4.40
N LYS A 4 9.60 0.51 -5.62
CA LYS A 4 8.79 0.76 -6.83
C LYS A 4 8.10 -0.54 -7.22
N LEU A 5 6.77 -0.49 -7.28
CA LEU A 5 5.97 -1.60 -7.77
C LEU A 5 5.99 -1.58 -9.31
N PRO A 6 6.11 -2.74 -9.97
CA PRO A 6 6.05 -2.84 -11.44
C PRO A 6 4.61 -2.65 -11.99
N MET A 7 3.65 -2.38 -11.11
CA MET A 7 2.23 -2.28 -11.41
C MET A 7 1.64 -1.00 -10.85
N ASN A 8 0.67 -0.44 -11.56
CA ASN A 8 -0.10 0.71 -11.08
C ASN A 8 -1.18 0.27 -10.08
N ARG A 9 -1.87 1.23 -9.45
CA ARG A 9 -2.88 0.97 -8.41
C ARG A 9 -4.01 0.06 -8.90
N SER A 10 -4.45 0.19 -10.15
CA SER A 10 -5.50 -0.67 -10.71
C SER A 10 -5.02 -2.11 -10.82
N GLN A 11 -3.88 -2.31 -11.47
CA GLN A 11 -3.26 -3.63 -11.64
C GLN A 11 -2.94 -4.31 -10.30
N LEU A 12 -2.53 -3.54 -9.28
CA LEU A 12 -2.34 -4.08 -7.93
C LEU A 12 -3.65 -4.56 -7.30
N ALA A 13 -4.75 -3.84 -7.52
CA ALA A 13 -6.07 -4.27 -7.02
C ALA A 13 -6.54 -5.54 -7.72
N ASP A 14 -6.39 -5.59 -9.05
CA ASP A 14 -6.69 -6.78 -9.86
C ASP A 14 -5.82 -7.98 -9.44
N TYR A 15 -4.51 -7.76 -9.21
CA TYR A 15 -3.57 -8.78 -8.77
C TYR A 15 -3.93 -9.36 -7.40
N LEU A 16 -4.34 -8.51 -6.46
CA LEU A 16 -4.78 -8.93 -5.12
C LEU A 16 -6.23 -9.44 -5.10
N ASN A 17 -6.91 -9.47 -6.26
CA ASN A 17 -8.31 -9.84 -6.40
C ASN A 17 -9.25 -9.05 -5.46
N VAL A 18 -8.96 -7.76 -5.28
CA VAL A 18 -9.75 -6.83 -4.46
C VAL A 18 -10.30 -5.71 -5.32
N SER A 19 -11.39 -5.09 -4.86
CA SER A 19 -11.89 -3.89 -5.53
C SER A 19 -10.90 -2.72 -5.39
N ARG A 20 -10.72 -1.95 -6.47
CA ARG A 20 -9.97 -0.67 -6.45
C ARG A 20 -10.36 0.26 -5.29
N PRO A 21 -11.65 0.52 -5.00
CA PRO A 21 -12.00 1.41 -3.88
C PRO A 21 -11.63 0.82 -2.52
N SER A 22 -11.77 -0.50 -2.30
CA SER A 22 -11.31 -1.13 -1.05
C SER A 22 -9.80 -0.97 -0.87
N MET A 23 -9.02 -1.24 -1.92
CA MET A 23 -7.57 -1.12 -1.84
C MET A 23 -7.11 0.34 -1.66
N SER A 24 -7.78 1.29 -2.33
CA SER A 24 -7.48 2.71 -2.14
C SER A 24 -7.76 3.18 -0.72
N ARG A 25 -8.85 2.70 -0.10
CA ARG A 25 -9.17 3.03 1.31
C ARG A 25 -8.12 2.47 2.26
N GLU A 26 -7.73 1.20 2.09
CA GLU A 26 -6.73 0.59 2.96
C GLU A 26 -5.38 1.27 2.84
N MET A 27 -4.96 1.62 1.62
CA MET A 27 -3.71 2.36 1.42
C MET A 27 -3.72 3.78 2.00
N ALA A 28 -4.86 4.47 1.91
CA ALA A 28 -5.03 5.78 2.56
C ALA A 28 -4.93 5.64 4.09
N ARG A 29 -5.61 4.65 4.66
CA ARG A 29 -5.54 4.34 6.09
C ARG A 29 -4.11 4.04 6.56
N MET A 30 -3.39 3.16 5.86
CA MET A 30 -1.99 2.85 6.20
C MET A 30 -1.07 4.08 6.08
N LYS A 31 -1.43 5.05 5.23
CA LYS A 31 -0.75 6.34 5.12
C LYS A 31 -1.07 7.27 6.27
N ASP A 32 -2.34 7.38 6.66
CA ASP A 32 -2.77 8.18 7.81
C ASP A 32 -2.20 7.64 9.14
N GLU A 33 -2.06 6.32 9.26
CA GLU A 33 -1.42 5.65 10.41
C GLU A 33 0.13 5.78 10.42
N GLY A 34 0.71 6.38 9.37
CA GLY A 34 2.14 6.59 9.23
C GLY A 34 2.95 5.31 8.99
N ILE A 35 2.32 4.27 8.44
CA ILE A 35 2.95 2.96 8.18
C ILE A 35 3.69 3.00 6.85
N ILE A 36 3.01 3.53 5.83
CA ILE A 36 3.55 3.72 4.49
C ILE A 36 3.29 5.14 4.01
N ASP A 37 4.06 5.59 3.04
CA ASP A 37 3.70 6.69 2.17
C ASP A 37 3.76 6.18 0.72
N TYR A 38 3.05 6.81 -0.19
CA TYR A 38 3.07 6.39 -1.59
C TYR A 38 2.93 7.57 -2.55
N TYR A 39 3.53 7.39 -3.71
CA TYR A 39 3.44 8.31 -4.84
C TYR A 39 3.41 7.52 -6.15
N LEU A 40 2.27 7.55 -6.85
CA LEU A 40 1.97 6.67 -7.98
C LEU A 40 2.23 5.18 -7.66
N SER A 41 3.22 4.57 -8.33
CA SER A 41 3.64 3.17 -8.15
C SER A 41 4.79 3.00 -7.16
N ALA A 42 5.30 4.10 -6.58
CA ALA A 42 6.30 4.04 -5.52
C ALA A 42 5.62 3.99 -4.15
N VAL A 43 6.06 3.07 -3.30
CA VAL A 43 5.63 2.94 -1.91
C VAL A 43 6.86 3.08 -1.02
N LYS A 44 6.82 4.04 -0.10
CA LYS A 44 7.82 4.26 0.93
C LYS A 44 7.33 3.63 2.23
N ILE A 45 8.09 2.71 2.78
CA ILE A 45 7.85 2.14 4.10
C ILE A 45 8.44 3.09 5.12
N LEU A 46 7.57 3.59 6.01
CA LEU A 46 7.91 4.47 7.11
C LEU A 46 8.17 3.65 8.38
N ASP A 47 7.32 2.66 8.65
CA ASP A 47 7.41 1.81 9.84
C ASP A 47 7.24 0.33 9.46
N PHE A 48 8.32 -0.44 9.62
CA PHE A 48 8.36 -1.86 9.24
C PHE A 48 7.65 -2.76 10.26
N ASP A 49 7.64 -2.37 11.54
CA ASP A 49 7.03 -3.15 12.62
C ASP A 49 5.51 -3.11 12.52
N LYS A 50 4.96 -1.90 12.30
CA LYS A 50 3.53 -1.74 12.05
C LYS A 50 3.08 -2.43 10.76
N LEU A 51 3.89 -2.35 9.70
CA LEU A 51 3.56 -3.01 8.44
C LEU A 51 3.44 -4.52 8.62
N LYS A 52 4.35 -5.13 9.39
CA LYS A 52 4.31 -6.56 9.68
C LYS A 52 3.03 -6.96 10.41
N LYS A 53 2.63 -6.17 11.42
CA LYS A 53 1.39 -6.39 12.19
C LYS A 53 0.11 -6.29 11.35
N CYS A 54 0.11 -5.50 10.26
CA CYS A 54 -1.03 -5.42 9.35
C CYS A 54 -1.20 -6.63 8.43
N CYS A 55 -0.16 -7.46 8.29
CA CYS A 55 -0.18 -8.65 7.44
C CYS A 55 -0.38 -9.97 8.20
N GLU A 56 -0.49 -9.91 9.53
CA GLU A 56 -0.84 -11.03 10.42
C GLU A 56 -2.36 -11.08 10.64
#